data_AF-A0A7T9I289-F1
#
_entry.id   AF-A0A7T9I289-F1
#
_cell.length_a   1.000
_cell.length_b   1.000
_cell.length_c   1.000
_cell.angle_alpha   90.00
_cell.angle_beta   90.00
_cell.angle_gamma   90.00
#
_symmetry.space_group_name_H-M   'P 1'
#
loop_
_entity.id
_entity.type
_entity.pdbx_description
1 polymer ?
#
loop_
_entity_poly.entity_id
_entity_poly.type
_entity_poly.pdbx_seq_one_letter_code
_entity_poly.pdbx_strand_id
1 'polypeptide(L)'
;MPSFQLSSQQLHAIAKKWNEEWRGSYFNQFRAVGENTFQFKINTKQEKVSLLVKLPNLAWVSQRKWDVLPDQPPIVNKTKALFENQKINSVAQHGSDRILVITCTAIRLILELFGEGNIIVTENNENRKILAVLAAREWKGRTLKGGQPYQFPQNQNKLPEKKEAAEAISVEAIDALFSRIEAVAFGQQDEEQEAVVRETKTQLQKKALEINLERQQKQMQEWEKEIAELQSKGEWIYAHFAEVEALIHALQRAKKQKVNEKDALKELQKKIKGIKTIDFDRASVEWEAE
;
A
#
# COMPACT_ATOMS: atom_id res chain seq x y z
N MET A 1 12.15 -17.57 -16.31
CA MET A 1 11.13 -17.24 -15.28
C MET A 1 10.06 -16.38 -15.94
N PRO A 2 8.76 -16.73 -15.84
CA PRO A 2 7.69 -15.82 -16.24
C PRO A 2 7.79 -14.50 -15.47
N SER A 3 7.33 -13.40 -16.07
CA SER A 3 7.35 -12.02 -15.54
C SER A 3 6.36 -11.81 -14.37
N PHE A 4 6.32 -12.73 -13.42
CA PHE A 4 5.49 -12.58 -12.24
C PHE A 4 6.07 -11.48 -11.35
N GLN A 5 5.22 -10.60 -10.88
CA GLN A 5 5.58 -9.41 -10.13
C GLN A 5 4.64 -9.30 -8.94
N LEU A 6 5.19 -9.22 -7.74
CA LEU A 6 4.42 -8.96 -6.53
C LEU A 6 3.83 -7.55 -6.61
N SER A 7 2.52 -7.42 -6.46
CA SER A 7 1.86 -6.11 -6.40
C SER A 7 2.17 -5.39 -5.08
N SER A 8 1.93 -4.08 -5.03
CA SER A 8 2.08 -3.32 -3.79
C SER A 8 1.15 -3.82 -2.67
N GLN A 9 -0.11 -4.10 -2.99
CA GLN A 9 -1.06 -4.60 -2.00
C GLN A 9 -0.67 -6.00 -1.48
N GLN A 10 -0.19 -6.87 -2.36
CA GLN A 10 0.33 -8.18 -1.95
C GLN A 10 1.57 -8.05 -1.06
N LEU A 11 2.49 -7.15 -1.39
CA LEU A 11 3.67 -6.87 -0.55
C LEU A 11 3.25 -6.36 0.84
N HIS A 12 2.27 -5.46 0.90
CA HIS A 12 1.72 -4.97 2.17
C HIS A 12 1.14 -6.11 3.02
N ALA A 13 0.33 -6.98 2.41
CA ALA A 13 -0.28 -8.12 3.09
C ALA A 13 0.76 -9.10 3.65
N ILE A 14 1.76 -9.49 2.85
CA ILE A 14 2.82 -10.41 3.32
C ILE A 14 3.75 -9.74 4.34
N ALA A 15 4.05 -8.46 4.20
CA ALA A 15 4.88 -7.73 5.16
C ALA A 15 4.24 -7.69 6.54
N LYS A 16 2.90 -7.56 6.62
CA LYS A 16 2.15 -7.63 7.87
C LYS A 16 2.29 -9.00 8.53
N LYS A 17 2.12 -10.09 7.77
CA LYS A 17 2.35 -11.45 8.27
C LYS A 17 3.77 -11.64 8.79
N TRP A 18 4.78 -11.27 7.98
CA TRP A 18 6.19 -11.38 8.38
C TRP A 18 6.53 -10.51 9.60
N ASN A 19 5.86 -9.38 9.79
CA ASN A 19 6.02 -8.58 10.99
C ASN A 19 5.56 -9.32 12.25
N GLU A 20 4.43 -10.02 12.18
CA GLU A 20 3.91 -10.82 13.30
C GLU A 20 4.85 -12.01 13.61
N GLU A 21 5.38 -12.66 12.57
CA GLU A 21 6.24 -13.84 12.71
C GLU A 21 7.70 -13.52 13.10
N TRP A 22 8.26 -12.45 12.55
CA TRP A 22 9.71 -12.19 12.63
C TRP A 22 10.07 -11.12 13.66
N ARG A 23 9.10 -10.46 14.29
CA ARG A 23 9.41 -9.49 15.35
C ARG A 23 10.11 -10.17 16.53
N GLY A 24 11.29 -9.64 16.85
CA GLY A 24 12.18 -10.18 17.88
C GLY A 24 13.11 -11.29 17.41
N SER A 25 13.02 -11.70 16.14
CA SER A 25 13.96 -12.60 15.47
C SER A 25 15.26 -11.86 15.10
N TYR A 26 16.27 -12.58 14.63
CA TYR A 26 17.58 -11.99 14.30
C TYR A 26 17.99 -12.29 12.86
N PHE A 27 18.61 -11.32 12.20
CA PHE A 27 19.34 -11.62 10.97
C PHE A 27 20.52 -12.54 11.26
N ASN A 28 20.74 -13.48 10.36
CA ASN A 28 21.84 -14.43 10.45
C ASN A 28 22.80 -14.24 9.28
N GLN A 29 22.28 -14.23 8.05
CA GLN A 29 23.12 -14.31 6.88
C GLN A 29 22.48 -13.69 5.66
N PHE A 30 23.30 -13.10 4.79
CA PHE A 30 22.90 -12.61 3.48
C PHE A 30 23.85 -13.16 2.40
N ARG A 31 23.30 -13.67 1.30
CA ARG A 31 24.03 -14.27 0.17
C ARG A 31 23.33 -13.99 -1.15
N ALA A 32 24.07 -13.93 -2.23
CA ALA A 32 23.54 -14.09 -3.58
C ALA A 32 23.47 -15.58 -3.94
N VAL A 33 22.35 -16.01 -4.49
CA VAL A 33 22.04 -17.42 -4.82
C VAL A 33 21.63 -17.60 -6.29
N GLY A 34 21.73 -16.53 -7.08
CA GLY A 34 21.45 -16.50 -8.51
C GLY A 34 21.55 -15.08 -9.03
N GLU A 35 21.44 -14.91 -10.35
CA GLU A 35 21.44 -13.58 -10.97
C GLU A 35 20.31 -12.72 -10.40
N ASN A 36 20.60 -11.57 -9.80
CA ASN A 36 19.62 -10.72 -9.11
C ASN A 36 18.75 -11.44 -8.07
N THR A 37 19.19 -12.61 -7.56
CA THR A 37 18.49 -13.40 -6.54
C THR A 37 19.32 -13.46 -5.27
N PHE A 38 18.68 -13.09 -4.17
CA PHE A 38 19.33 -12.85 -2.90
C PHE A 38 18.60 -13.61 -1.79
N GLN A 39 19.35 -14.23 -0.88
CA GLN A 39 18.82 -14.94 0.28
C GLN A 39 19.23 -14.23 1.56
N PHE A 40 18.25 -13.92 2.41
CA PHE A 40 18.41 -13.44 3.77
C PHE A 40 17.93 -14.52 4.73
N LYS A 41 18.84 -15.10 5.52
CA LYS A 41 18.49 -16.03 6.58
C LYS A 41 18.13 -15.28 7.84
N ILE A 42 16.98 -15.62 8.40
CA ILE A 42 16.45 -15.06 9.63
C ILE A 42 16.31 -16.21 10.64
N ASN A 43 16.87 -16.01 11.82
CA ASN A 43 16.70 -16.94 12.92
C ASN A 43 15.47 -16.52 13.73
N THR A 44 14.34 -17.20 13.51
CA THR A 44 13.12 -16.97 14.28
C THR A 44 13.16 -17.72 15.60
N LYS A 45 12.14 -17.51 16.44
CA LYS A 45 12.01 -18.26 17.71
C LYS A 45 11.76 -19.75 17.49
N GLN A 46 11.15 -20.12 16.36
CA GLN A 46 10.75 -21.49 16.05
C GLN A 46 11.78 -22.17 15.14
N GLU A 47 12.23 -21.48 14.10
CA GLU A 47 13.09 -22.06 13.07
C GLU A 47 13.95 -21.03 12.34
N LYS A 48 14.85 -21.52 11.47
CA LYS A 48 15.60 -20.66 10.55
C LYS A 48 14.85 -20.58 9.23
N VAL A 49 14.38 -19.39 8.89
CA VAL A 49 13.68 -19.13 7.62
C VAL A 49 14.59 -18.43 6.63
N SER A 50 14.35 -18.64 5.33
CA SER A 50 15.07 -17.95 4.25
C SER A 50 14.11 -17.03 3.50
N LEU A 51 14.31 -15.72 3.62
CA LEU A 51 13.67 -14.74 2.74
C LEU A 51 14.47 -14.66 1.44
N LEU A 52 13.83 -15.03 0.33
CA LEU A 52 14.37 -14.93 -1.01
C LEU A 52 13.85 -13.66 -1.66
N VAL A 53 14.74 -12.96 -2.37
CA VAL A 53 14.45 -11.70 -3.04
C VAL A 53 14.99 -11.80 -4.46
N LYS A 54 14.09 -11.90 -5.45
CA LYS A 54 14.41 -11.80 -6.87
C LYS A 54 14.10 -10.39 -7.32
N LEU A 55 15.10 -9.53 -7.38
CA LEU A 55 14.92 -8.15 -7.80
C LEU A 55 14.50 -8.09 -9.28
N PRO A 56 13.65 -7.12 -9.66
CA PRO A 56 12.89 -6.19 -8.79
C PRO A 56 11.52 -6.74 -8.39
N ASN A 57 11.23 -8.02 -8.65
CA ASN A 57 9.85 -8.47 -8.79
C ASN A 57 9.27 -9.12 -7.55
N LEU A 58 10.07 -9.92 -6.83
CA LEU A 58 9.55 -10.88 -5.84
C LEU A 58 10.35 -10.85 -4.55
N ALA A 59 9.63 -11.02 -3.45
CA ALA A 59 10.16 -11.42 -2.16
C ALA A 59 9.24 -12.49 -1.57
N TRP A 60 9.81 -13.59 -1.08
CA TRP A 60 9.04 -14.71 -0.52
C TRP A 60 9.85 -15.55 0.46
N VAL A 61 9.19 -16.39 1.25
CA VAL A 61 9.86 -17.32 2.18
C VAL A 61 10.05 -18.68 1.53
N SER A 62 11.26 -19.21 1.62
CA SER A 62 11.63 -20.53 1.12
C SER A 62 12.07 -21.43 2.27
N GLN A 63 11.67 -22.70 2.22
CA GLN A 63 12.22 -23.77 3.05
C GLN A 63 13.28 -24.62 2.30
N ARG A 64 13.44 -24.44 0.98
CA ARG A 64 14.45 -25.14 0.18
C ARG A 64 15.87 -24.68 0.53
N LYS A 65 16.83 -25.58 0.28
CA LYS A 65 18.26 -25.24 0.27
C LYS A 65 18.60 -24.55 -1.06
N TRP A 66 19.43 -23.52 -0.99
CA TRP A 66 19.85 -22.73 -2.15
C TRP A 66 21.36 -22.77 -2.29
N ASP A 67 21.83 -23.02 -3.50
CA ASP A 67 23.24 -22.94 -3.82
C ASP A 67 23.69 -21.49 -3.85
N VAL A 68 24.85 -21.26 -3.25
CA VAL A 68 25.44 -19.93 -3.14
C VAL A 68 26.24 -19.68 -4.40
N LEU A 69 26.09 -18.49 -5.00
CA LEU A 69 26.96 -18.12 -6.11
C LEU A 69 28.43 -18.09 -5.63
N PRO A 70 29.37 -18.70 -6.36
CA PRO A 70 30.79 -18.65 -5.99
C PRO A 70 31.30 -17.22 -5.85
N ASP A 71 30.92 -16.35 -6.79
CA ASP A 71 31.21 -14.92 -6.73
C ASP A 71 30.04 -14.16 -6.09
N GLN A 72 30.34 -13.37 -5.07
CA GLN A 72 29.36 -12.65 -4.26
C GLN A 72 29.49 -11.15 -4.52
N PRO A 73 28.38 -10.44 -4.78
CA PRO A 73 28.45 -9.01 -5.02
C PRO A 73 28.97 -8.27 -3.77
N PRO A 74 29.70 -7.14 -3.95
CA PRO A 74 30.39 -6.46 -2.85
C PRO A 74 29.52 -6.11 -1.64
N ILE A 75 28.23 -5.85 -1.84
CA ILE A 75 27.28 -5.58 -0.75
C ILE A 75 27.25 -6.72 0.26
N VAL A 76 27.27 -8.00 -0.18
CA VAL A 76 27.17 -9.17 0.69
C VAL A 76 28.29 -9.18 1.73
N ASN A 77 29.52 -8.86 1.30
CA ASN A 77 30.66 -8.78 2.21
C ASN A 77 30.56 -7.56 3.14
N LYS A 78 30.14 -6.40 2.63
CA LYS A 78 29.95 -5.19 3.45
C LYS A 78 28.91 -5.37 4.55
N THR A 79 27.91 -6.21 4.33
CA THR A 79 26.81 -6.41 5.29
C THR A 79 27.08 -7.46 6.36
N LYS A 80 28.17 -8.24 6.28
CA LYS A 80 28.45 -9.34 7.24
C LYS A 80 28.44 -8.84 8.68
N ALA A 81 29.31 -7.88 9.01
CA ALA A 81 29.37 -7.28 10.34
C ALA A 81 28.13 -6.45 10.67
N LEU A 82 27.47 -5.86 9.67
CA LEU A 82 26.28 -5.04 9.89
C LEU A 82 25.08 -5.85 10.36
N PHE A 83 24.97 -7.11 9.93
CA PHE A 83 23.82 -7.98 10.23
C PHE A 83 24.01 -8.80 11.51
N GLU A 84 25.22 -8.79 12.09
CA GLU A 84 25.50 -9.46 13.36
C GLU A 84 24.66 -8.86 14.50
N ASN A 85 24.01 -9.74 15.27
CA ASN A 85 23.20 -9.38 16.45
C ASN A 85 22.07 -8.37 16.19
N GLN A 86 21.61 -8.25 14.94
CA GLN A 86 20.53 -7.35 14.58
C GLN A 86 19.16 -7.97 14.84
N LYS A 87 18.55 -7.57 15.96
CA LYS A 87 17.16 -7.93 16.30
C LYS A 87 16.20 -7.19 15.38
N ILE A 88 15.27 -7.91 14.76
CA ILE A 88 14.19 -7.35 13.94
C ILE A 88 13.14 -6.74 14.86
N ASN A 89 12.88 -5.45 14.68
CA ASN A 89 11.90 -4.68 15.42
C ASN A 89 10.57 -4.56 14.67
N SER A 90 10.63 -4.41 13.34
CA SER A 90 9.47 -4.39 12.47
C SER A 90 9.80 -4.78 11.03
N VAL A 91 8.79 -5.28 10.33
CA VAL A 91 8.76 -5.52 8.89
C VAL A 91 7.56 -4.77 8.33
N ALA A 92 7.77 -3.90 7.34
CA ALA A 92 6.67 -3.12 6.78
C ALA A 92 6.95 -2.70 5.35
N GLN A 93 5.89 -2.49 4.59
CA GLN A 93 5.97 -1.73 3.34
C GLN A 93 6.07 -0.23 3.64
N HIS A 94 6.85 0.51 2.85
CA HIS A 94 6.84 1.97 2.87
C HIS A 94 5.81 2.56 1.88
N GLY A 95 4.77 3.22 2.40
CA GLY A 95 3.74 3.85 1.58
C GLY A 95 2.99 2.85 0.69
N SER A 96 2.59 3.28 -0.50
CA SER A 96 2.00 2.44 -1.55
C SER A 96 3.03 1.93 -2.56
N ASP A 97 4.32 2.20 -2.36
CA ASP A 97 5.39 1.69 -3.23
C ASP A 97 5.79 0.27 -2.85
N ARG A 98 6.35 -0.46 -3.82
CA ARG A 98 6.91 -1.80 -3.61
C ARG A 98 8.27 -1.73 -2.92
N ILE A 99 8.28 -1.24 -1.68
CA ILE A 99 9.47 -1.04 -0.87
C ILE A 99 9.29 -1.77 0.46
N LEU A 100 10.00 -2.88 0.64
CA LEU A 100 10.02 -3.59 1.92
C LEU A 100 11.10 -3.00 2.83
N VAL A 101 10.72 -2.65 4.04
CA VAL A 101 11.62 -2.12 5.07
C VAL A 101 11.60 -3.06 6.27
N ILE A 102 12.75 -3.66 6.57
CA ILE A 102 12.98 -4.43 7.78
C ILE A 102 13.82 -3.57 8.71
N THR A 103 13.21 -3.10 9.80
CA THR A 103 13.88 -2.28 10.81
C THR A 103 14.45 -3.19 11.89
N CYS A 104 15.74 -3.03 12.18
CA CYS A 104 16.44 -3.77 13.21
C CYS A 104 16.93 -2.85 14.33
N THR A 105 17.71 -3.38 15.28
CA THR A 105 18.32 -2.60 16.37
C THR A 105 19.10 -1.38 15.84
N ALA A 106 20.18 -1.60 15.08
CA ALA A 106 21.06 -0.51 14.65
C ALA A 106 20.97 -0.17 13.14
N ILE A 107 20.27 -1.00 12.35
CA ILE A 107 20.16 -0.81 10.90
C ILE A 107 18.72 -0.92 10.40
N ARG A 108 18.52 -0.50 9.15
CA ARG A 108 17.35 -0.85 8.33
C ARG A 108 17.82 -1.54 7.07
N LEU A 109 17.19 -2.65 6.72
CA LEU A 109 17.29 -3.28 5.40
C LEU A 109 16.12 -2.79 4.55
N ILE A 110 16.42 -2.19 3.42
CA ILE A 110 15.45 -1.61 2.49
C ILE A 110 15.60 -2.34 1.15
N LEU A 111 14.51 -2.98 0.72
CA LEU A 111 14.43 -3.67 -0.56
C LEU A 111 13.52 -2.86 -1.49
N GLU A 112 14.10 -2.24 -2.50
CA GLU A 112 13.34 -1.60 -3.58
C GLU A 112 12.98 -2.69 -4.60
N LEU A 113 11.71 -3.09 -4.62
CA LEU A 113 11.15 -4.08 -5.54
C LEU A 113 10.43 -3.38 -6.70
N PHE A 114 11.08 -2.39 -7.33
CA PHE A 114 10.54 -1.66 -8.47
C PHE A 114 11.68 -1.14 -9.36
N GLY A 115 11.37 -0.70 -10.58
CA GLY A 115 12.40 -0.26 -11.54
C GLY A 115 13.39 -1.40 -11.80
N GLU A 116 14.68 -1.14 -11.67
CA GLU A 116 15.74 -2.16 -11.72
C GLU A 116 15.96 -2.89 -10.38
N GLY A 117 15.29 -2.45 -9.33
CA GLY A 117 15.42 -2.96 -7.97
C GLY A 117 16.72 -2.52 -7.29
N ASN A 118 16.75 -2.65 -5.96
CA ASN A 118 17.93 -2.37 -5.17
C ASN A 118 17.85 -2.99 -3.77
N ILE A 119 19.01 -3.21 -3.15
CA ILE A 119 19.15 -3.59 -1.74
C ILE A 119 19.98 -2.52 -1.08
N ILE A 120 19.42 -1.86 -0.07
CA ILE A 120 20.07 -0.79 0.69
C ILE A 120 20.06 -1.16 2.17
N VAL A 121 21.18 -0.92 2.83
CA VAL A 121 21.29 -1.00 4.29
C VAL A 121 21.64 0.37 4.83
N THR A 122 20.86 0.86 5.79
CA THR A 122 21.07 2.17 6.41
C THR A 122 21.22 2.04 7.92
N GLU A 123 21.70 3.09 8.56
CA GLU A 123 21.56 3.25 10.01
C GLU A 123 20.07 3.33 10.42
N ASN A 124 19.75 2.81 11.60
CA ASN A 124 18.45 2.96 12.25
C ASN A 124 18.41 4.23 13.13
N ASN A 125 18.67 5.39 12.53
CA ASN A 125 18.55 6.70 13.16
C ASN A 125 17.86 7.68 12.20
N GLU A 126 17.78 8.95 12.58
CA GLU A 126 17.15 10.02 11.78
C GLU A 126 17.90 10.30 10.47
N ASN A 127 19.24 10.23 10.50
CA ASN A 127 20.09 10.51 9.34
C ASN A 127 19.97 9.45 8.24
N ARG A 128 19.57 8.21 8.58
CA ARG A 128 19.44 7.07 7.65
C ARG A 128 20.65 6.94 6.71
N LYS A 129 21.85 7.10 7.25
CA LYS A 129 23.08 7.03 6.47
C LYS A 129 23.19 5.65 5.81
N ILE A 130 23.44 5.62 4.49
CA ILE A 130 23.62 4.38 3.72
C ILE A 130 24.94 3.75 4.12
N LEU A 131 24.86 2.56 4.73
CA LEU A 131 26.00 1.75 5.12
C LEU A 131 26.43 0.83 3.97
N ALA A 132 25.48 0.29 3.23
CA ALA A 132 25.72 -0.54 2.06
C ALA A 132 24.61 -0.37 1.02
N VAL A 133 24.95 -0.53 -0.26
CA VAL A 133 24.02 -0.44 -1.39
C VAL A 133 24.46 -1.41 -2.47
N LEU A 134 23.51 -2.11 -3.09
CA LEU A 134 23.78 -3.09 -4.15
C LEU A 134 24.20 -2.37 -5.43
N ALA A 135 23.38 -1.41 -5.87
CA ALA A 135 23.65 -0.57 -7.03
C ALA A 135 23.64 0.91 -6.61
N ALA A 136 24.81 1.55 -6.70
CA ALA A 136 24.92 2.99 -6.49
C ALA A 136 24.27 3.74 -7.66
N ARG A 137 23.44 4.74 -7.37
CA ARG A 137 22.67 5.46 -8.38
C ARG A 137 22.55 6.95 -8.03
N GLU A 138 22.43 7.78 -9.05
CA GLU A 138 22.28 9.22 -8.91
C GLU A 138 21.23 9.73 -9.90
N TRP A 139 20.27 10.48 -9.38
CA TRP A 139 19.21 11.15 -10.13
C TRP A 139 19.16 12.61 -9.72
N LYS A 140 18.45 13.43 -10.50
CA LYS A 140 18.13 14.82 -10.12
C LYS A 140 17.36 14.82 -8.79
N GLY A 141 18.03 15.14 -7.69
CA GLY A 141 17.44 15.25 -6.35
C GLY A 141 17.51 14.00 -5.46
N ARG A 142 18.12 12.89 -5.90
CA ARG A 142 18.29 11.67 -5.08
C ARG A 142 19.60 10.98 -5.40
N THR A 143 20.39 10.67 -4.38
CA THR A 143 21.65 9.91 -4.52
C THR A 143 21.64 8.70 -3.60
N LEU A 144 21.85 7.52 -4.17
CA LEU A 144 22.05 6.26 -3.45
C LEU A 144 23.52 5.89 -3.51
N LYS A 145 24.28 6.29 -2.50
CA LYS A 145 25.70 5.99 -2.37
C LYS A 145 26.07 5.79 -0.91
N GLY A 146 27.01 4.88 -0.65
CA GLY A 146 27.54 4.66 0.70
C GLY A 146 28.01 5.97 1.33
N GLY A 147 27.64 6.18 2.59
CA GLY A 147 27.95 7.38 3.38
C GLY A 147 26.95 8.52 3.25
N GLN A 148 26.05 8.49 2.26
CA GLN A 148 25.03 9.53 2.05
C GLN A 148 23.72 9.17 2.79
N PRO A 149 22.90 10.16 3.18
CA PRO A 149 21.59 9.89 3.78
C PRO A 149 20.64 9.25 2.75
N TYR A 150 19.98 8.16 3.14
CA TYR A 150 18.96 7.55 2.30
C TYR A 150 17.68 8.39 2.29
N GLN A 151 17.15 8.58 1.08
CA GLN A 151 15.85 9.17 0.85
C GLN A 151 14.99 8.16 0.08
N PHE A 152 13.74 7.97 0.52
CA PHE A 152 12.76 7.22 -0.25
C PHE A 152 12.49 7.93 -1.60
N PRO A 153 12.11 7.19 -2.66
CA PRO A 153 11.78 7.81 -3.93
C PRO A 153 10.67 8.86 -3.76
N GLN A 154 10.81 10.00 -4.44
CA GLN A 154 9.86 11.12 -4.34
C GLN A 154 8.60 10.94 -5.21
N ASN A 155 8.36 9.74 -5.75
CA ASN A 155 7.12 9.42 -6.45
C ASN A 155 5.98 9.33 -5.43
N GLN A 156 5.59 10.47 -4.85
CA GLN A 156 4.28 10.63 -4.30
C GLN A 156 3.32 10.58 -5.49
N ASN A 157 2.88 9.38 -5.86
CA ASN A 157 1.49 9.24 -6.24
C ASN A 157 0.70 9.79 -5.04
N LYS A 158 0.40 11.09 -5.06
CA LYS A 158 -0.72 11.67 -4.34
C LYS A 158 -1.98 11.13 -5.02
N LEU A 159 -2.21 9.81 -4.95
CA LEU A 159 -3.58 9.37 -5.04
C LEU A 159 -4.25 9.88 -3.76
N PRO A 160 -5.46 10.47 -3.86
CA PRO A 160 -6.21 10.87 -2.68
C PRO A 160 -6.31 9.66 -1.75
N GLU A 161 -6.39 9.89 -0.44
CA GLU A 161 -6.80 8.90 0.56
C GLU A 161 -8.24 8.42 0.24
N LYS A 162 -8.42 7.72 -0.87
CA LYS A 162 -9.50 6.76 -1.02
C LYS A 162 -9.02 5.56 -0.23
N LYS A 163 -9.88 5.04 0.64
CA LYS A 163 -9.72 3.71 1.24
C LYS A 163 -9.56 2.72 0.09
N GLU A 164 -8.34 2.48 -0.35
CA GLU A 164 -8.03 1.54 -1.42
C GLU A 164 -8.32 0.16 -0.86
N ALA A 165 -9.50 -0.34 -1.24
CA ALA A 165 -10.06 -1.59 -0.80
C ALA A 165 -9.14 -2.74 -1.22
N ALA A 166 -8.45 -3.30 -0.23
CA ALA A 166 -7.60 -4.48 -0.32
C ALA A 166 -8.07 -5.50 -1.36
N GLU A 167 -7.23 -5.79 -2.35
CA GLU A 167 -7.26 -7.05 -3.08
C GLU A 167 -6.75 -8.14 -2.13
N ALA A 168 -7.66 -8.73 -1.37
CA ALA A 168 -7.35 -9.87 -0.51
C ALA A 168 -7.20 -11.14 -1.35
N ILE A 169 -6.10 -11.27 -2.09
CA ILE A 169 -5.53 -12.61 -2.29
C ILE A 169 -5.04 -13.02 -0.90
N SER A 170 -5.60 -14.10 -0.35
CA SER A 170 -5.24 -14.53 1.00
C SER A 170 -3.73 -14.82 1.05
N VAL A 171 -3.11 -14.58 2.20
CA VAL A 171 -1.65 -14.75 2.32
C VAL A 171 -1.26 -16.21 2.06
N GLU A 172 -2.14 -17.15 2.37
CA GLU A 172 -2.00 -18.57 2.06
C GLU A 172 -1.98 -18.83 0.56
N ALA A 173 -2.81 -18.13 -0.22
CA ALA A 173 -2.81 -18.24 -1.67
C ALA A 173 -1.53 -17.64 -2.29
N ILE A 174 -0.97 -16.59 -1.68
CA ILE A 174 0.33 -16.01 -2.09
C ILE A 174 1.47 -17.01 -1.78
N ASP A 175 1.51 -17.59 -0.59
CA ASP A 175 2.53 -18.57 -0.19
C ASP A 175 2.46 -19.85 -1.04
N ALA A 176 1.24 -20.34 -1.32
CA ALA A 176 1.03 -21.47 -2.23
C ALA A 176 1.50 -21.14 -3.65
N LEU A 177 1.24 -19.93 -4.14
CA LEU A 177 1.71 -19.47 -5.44
C LEU A 177 3.25 -19.43 -5.48
N PHE A 178 3.90 -18.91 -4.44
CA PHE A 178 5.35 -18.88 -4.36
C PHE A 178 5.96 -20.27 -4.32
N SER A 179 5.39 -21.19 -3.53
CA SER A 179 5.83 -22.58 -3.48
C SER A 179 5.75 -23.25 -4.87
N ARG A 180 4.71 -22.92 -5.65
CA ARG A 180 4.55 -23.40 -7.03
C ARG A 180 5.52 -22.74 -8.00
N ILE A 181 5.77 -21.43 -7.88
CA ILE A 181 6.78 -20.72 -8.67
C ILE A 181 8.17 -21.31 -8.41
N GLU A 182 8.51 -21.59 -7.15
CA GLU A 182 9.77 -22.25 -6.78
C GLU A 182 9.88 -23.65 -7.37
N ALA A 183 8.81 -24.45 -7.30
CA ALA A 183 8.80 -25.79 -7.85
C ALA A 183 9.02 -25.80 -9.38
N VAL A 184 8.50 -24.79 -10.08
CA VAL A 184 8.52 -24.71 -11.55
C VAL A 184 9.78 -24.04 -12.07
N ALA A 185 10.24 -22.96 -11.42
CA ALA A 185 11.41 -22.22 -11.86
C ALA A 185 12.72 -22.96 -11.60
N PHE A 186 12.71 -23.95 -10.70
CA PHE A 186 13.90 -24.66 -10.24
C PHE A 186 13.69 -26.18 -10.08
N GLY A 187 12.59 -26.73 -10.61
CA GLY A 187 12.38 -28.17 -10.83
C GLY A 187 12.75 -28.55 -12.27
N GLN A 188 13.11 -29.81 -12.50
CA GLN A 188 13.42 -30.33 -13.84
C GLN A 188 12.25 -30.06 -14.81
N GLN A 189 12.57 -29.72 -16.06
CA GLN A 189 11.60 -29.34 -17.08
C GLN A 189 10.73 -30.54 -17.49
N ASP A 190 9.48 -30.57 -17.04
CA ASP A 190 8.42 -31.44 -17.56
C ASP A 190 7.30 -30.57 -18.18
N GLU A 191 6.98 -30.79 -19.45
CA GLU A 191 5.96 -30.03 -20.22
C GLU A 191 4.57 -30.05 -19.55
N GLU A 192 4.25 -31.12 -18.83
CA GLU A 192 3.00 -31.29 -18.09
C GLU A 192 2.89 -30.28 -16.93
N GLN A 193 4.01 -29.93 -16.30
CA GLN A 193 4.04 -28.93 -15.24
C GLN A 193 3.93 -27.49 -15.79
N GLU A 194 4.50 -27.21 -16.97
CA GLU A 194 4.32 -25.91 -17.64
C GLU A 194 2.85 -25.67 -18.04
N ALA A 195 2.14 -26.71 -18.47
CA ALA A 195 0.72 -26.65 -18.78
C ALA A 195 -0.12 -26.29 -17.53
N VAL A 196 0.14 -26.96 -16.39
CA VAL A 196 -0.53 -26.68 -15.10
C VAL A 196 -0.28 -25.23 -14.65
N VAL A 197 0.92 -24.69 -14.88
CA VAL A 197 1.26 -23.30 -14.54
C VAL A 197 0.53 -22.31 -15.42
N ARG A 198 0.47 -22.54 -16.74
CA ARG A 198 -0.31 -21.69 -17.66
C ARG A 198 -1.78 -21.70 -17.29
N GLU A 199 -2.34 -22.87 -17.03
CA GLU A 199 -3.75 -22.99 -16.65
C GLU A 199 -4.04 -22.26 -15.33
N THR A 200 -3.18 -22.45 -14.33
CA THR A 200 -3.33 -21.77 -13.04
C THR A 200 -3.19 -20.26 -13.17
N LYS A 201 -2.25 -19.78 -13.99
CA LYS A 201 -2.11 -18.35 -14.28
C LYS A 201 -3.38 -17.78 -14.91
N THR A 202 -3.94 -18.47 -15.90
CA THR A 202 -5.18 -18.08 -16.57
C THR A 202 -6.36 -18.07 -15.60
N GLN A 203 -6.48 -19.10 -14.74
CA GLN A 203 -7.54 -19.17 -13.73
C GLN A 203 -7.41 -18.04 -12.69
N LEU A 204 -6.19 -17.70 -12.27
CA LEU A 204 -5.96 -16.58 -11.34
C LEU A 204 -6.30 -15.23 -11.99
N GLN A 205 -5.90 -15.02 -13.23
CA GLN A 205 -6.25 -13.82 -13.99
C GLN A 205 -7.76 -13.69 -14.15
N LYS A 206 -8.44 -14.79 -14.51
CA LYS A 206 -9.90 -14.84 -14.63
C LYS A 206 -10.58 -14.52 -13.31
N LYS A 207 -10.17 -15.16 -12.21
CA LYS A 207 -10.76 -14.95 -10.89
C LYS A 207 -10.55 -13.51 -10.39
N ALA A 208 -9.37 -12.93 -10.65
CA ALA A 208 -9.11 -11.53 -10.34
C ALA A 208 -10.05 -10.58 -11.11
N LEU A 209 -10.26 -10.86 -12.41
CA LEU A 209 -11.18 -10.10 -13.24
C LEU A 209 -12.65 -10.25 -12.79
N GLU A 210 -13.08 -11.45 -12.42
CA GLU A 210 -14.44 -11.71 -11.92
C GLU A 210 -14.73 -10.96 -10.62
N ILE A 211 -13.79 -10.97 -9.68
CA ILE A 211 -13.91 -10.23 -8.42
C ILE A 211 -13.97 -8.71 -8.68
N ASN A 212 -13.15 -8.22 -9.61
CA ASN A 212 -13.17 -6.81 -10.00
C ASN A 212 -14.50 -6.43 -10.63
N LEU A 213 -15.05 -7.29 -11.48
CA LEU A 213 -16.34 -7.08 -12.13
C LEU A 213 -17.48 -7.02 -11.10
N GLU A 214 -17.55 -7.98 -10.17
CA GLU A 214 -18.58 -8.01 -9.13
C GLU A 214 -18.53 -6.76 -8.24
N ARG A 215 -17.33 -6.27 -7.94
CA ARG A 215 -17.15 -5.05 -7.14
C ARG A 215 -17.54 -3.79 -7.91
N GLN A 216 -17.15 -3.69 -9.18
CA GLN A 216 -17.57 -2.59 -10.05
C GLN A 216 -19.10 -2.55 -10.18
N GLN A 217 -19.74 -3.72 -10.27
CA GLN A 217 -21.21 -3.82 -10.26
C GLN A 217 -21.82 -3.32 -8.95
N LYS A 218 -21.27 -3.69 -7.78
CA LYS A 218 -21.74 -3.17 -6.48
C LYS A 218 -21.57 -1.66 -6.38
N GLN A 219 -20.42 -1.13 -6.79
CA GLN A 219 -20.16 0.31 -6.78
C GLN A 219 -21.09 1.07 -7.75
N MET A 220 -21.37 0.49 -8.90
CA MET A 220 -22.34 1.03 -9.85
C MET A 220 -23.74 1.07 -9.24
N GLN A 221 -24.17 0.02 -8.53
CA GLN A 221 -25.44 0.01 -7.82
C GLN A 221 -25.51 1.05 -6.69
N GLU A 222 -24.41 1.29 -5.98
CA GLU A 222 -24.32 2.35 -4.97
C GLU A 222 -24.43 3.73 -5.63
N TRP A 223 -23.73 3.96 -6.74
CA TRP A 223 -23.85 5.19 -7.51
C TRP A 223 -25.23 5.39 -8.10
N GLU A 224 -25.91 4.35 -8.57
CA GLU A 224 -27.30 4.45 -9.03
C GLU A 224 -28.23 4.91 -7.91
N LYS A 225 -28.05 4.40 -6.68
CA LYS A 225 -28.79 4.87 -5.51
C LYS A 225 -28.47 6.32 -5.17
N GLU A 226 -27.19 6.69 -5.20
CA GLU A 226 -26.75 8.07 -4.94
C GLU A 226 -27.28 9.04 -6.00
N ILE A 227 -27.26 8.65 -7.28
CA ILE A 227 -27.86 9.41 -8.38
C ILE A 227 -29.35 9.60 -8.14
N ALA A 228 -30.08 8.54 -7.79
CA ALA A 228 -31.50 8.63 -7.49
C ALA A 228 -31.79 9.56 -6.30
N GLU A 229 -30.98 9.49 -5.23
CA GLU A 229 -31.10 10.38 -4.07
C GLU A 229 -30.81 11.84 -4.44
N LEU A 230 -29.73 12.10 -5.19
CA LEU A 230 -29.38 13.44 -5.64
C LEU A 230 -30.40 14.01 -6.62
N GLN A 231 -30.95 13.19 -7.51
CA GLN A 231 -32.05 13.59 -8.39
C GLN A 231 -33.29 13.97 -7.59
N SER A 232 -33.69 13.16 -6.61
CA SER A 232 -34.82 13.48 -5.73
C SER A 232 -34.59 14.78 -4.94
N LYS A 233 -33.38 14.99 -4.41
CA LYS A 233 -33.00 16.27 -3.78
C LYS A 233 -33.07 17.44 -4.76
N GLY A 234 -32.60 17.25 -5.99
CA GLY A 234 -32.64 18.25 -7.05
C GLY A 234 -34.06 18.63 -7.46
N GLU A 235 -34.93 17.63 -7.65
CA GLU A 235 -36.36 17.81 -7.93
C GLU A 235 -37.05 18.56 -6.78
N TRP A 236 -36.71 18.23 -5.54
CA TRP A 236 -37.23 18.95 -4.37
C TRP A 236 -36.80 20.41 -4.35
N ILE A 237 -35.51 20.69 -4.56
CA ILE A 237 -35.00 22.07 -4.64
C ILE A 237 -35.70 22.83 -5.78
N TYR A 238 -35.91 22.18 -6.92
CA TYR A 238 -36.60 22.78 -8.06
C TYR A 238 -38.07 23.09 -7.74
N ALA A 239 -38.78 22.16 -7.07
CA ALA A 239 -40.16 22.36 -6.65
C ALA A 239 -40.31 23.53 -5.67
N HIS A 240 -39.31 23.73 -4.80
CA HIS A 240 -39.28 24.79 -3.78
C HIS A 240 -38.32 25.94 -4.12
N PHE A 241 -38.00 26.14 -5.40
CA PHE A 241 -36.92 27.05 -5.82
C PHE A 241 -37.09 28.47 -5.27
N ALA A 242 -38.31 29.02 -5.34
CA ALA A 242 -38.61 30.37 -4.85
C ALA A 242 -38.42 30.51 -3.33
N GLU A 243 -38.77 29.47 -2.56
CA GLU A 243 -38.63 29.45 -1.11
C GLU A 243 -37.16 29.32 -0.70
N VAL A 244 -36.41 28.44 -1.38
CA VAL A 244 -34.96 28.28 -1.20
C VAL A 244 -34.21 29.57 -1.54
N GLU A 245 -34.54 30.22 -2.65
CA GLU A 245 -33.93 31.48 -3.07
C GLU A 245 -34.23 32.61 -2.07
N ALA A 246 -35.48 32.73 -1.62
CA ALA A 246 -35.88 33.69 -0.60
C ALA A 246 -35.13 33.46 0.73
N LEU A 247 -34.96 32.20 1.14
CA LEU A 247 -34.20 31.81 2.32
C LEU A 247 -32.73 32.24 2.20
N ILE A 248 -32.07 31.89 1.09
CA ILE A 248 -30.66 32.24 0.84
C ILE A 248 -30.45 33.76 0.91
N HIS A 249 -31.29 34.54 0.25
CA HIS A 249 -31.19 35.99 0.26
C HIS A 249 -31.42 36.60 1.65
N ALA A 250 -32.39 36.07 2.40
CA ALA A 250 -32.66 36.52 3.76
C ALA A 250 -31.49 36.21 4.72
N LEU A 251 -30.88 35.02 4.61
CA LEU A 251 -29.69 34.65 5.39
C LEU A 251 -28.48 35.51 5.05
N GLN A 252 -28.22 35.75 3.74
CA GLN A 252 -27.16 36.65 3.30
C GLN A 252 -27.33 38.07 3.86
N ARG A 253 -28.57 38.58 3.88
CA ARG A 253 -28.89 39.89 4.47
C ARG A 253 -28.67 39.91 5.98
N ALA A 254 -29.14 38.91 6.71
CA ALA A 254 -28.96 38.80 8.16
C ALA A 254 -27.47 38.75 8.53
N LYS A 255 -26.67 37.96 7.80
CA LYS A 255 -25.22 37.87 7.98
C LYS A 255 -24.53 39.20 7.71
N LYS A 256 -24.90 39.91 6.63
CA LYS A 256 -24.36 41.26 6.32
C LYS A 256 -24.68 42.30 7.39
N GLN A 257 -25.88 42.20 7.97
CA GLN A 257 -26.35 43.09 9.05
C GLN A 257 -25.85 42.68 10.44
N LYS A 258 -25.05 41.60 10.55
CA LYS A 258 -24.54 41.04 11.81
C LYS A 258 -25.66 40.74 12.83
N VAL A 259 -26.82 40.31 12.33
CA VAL A 259 -27.92 39.84 13.19
C VAL A 259 -27.50 38.53 13.83
N ASN A 260 -27.83 38.32 15.10
CA ASN A 260 -27.57 37.03 15.76
C ASN A 260 -28.53 35.94 15.22
N GLU A 261 -28.12 34.68 15.34
CA GLU A 261 -28.87 33.53 14.79
C GLU A 261 -30.29 33.42 15.33
N LYS A 262 -30.49 33.74 16.62
CA LYS A 262 -31.80 33.65 17.28
C LYS A 262 -32.80 34.65 16.71
N ASP A 263 -32.36 35.88 16.46
CA ASP A 263 -33.20 36.92 15.89
C ASP A 263 -33.42 36.72 14.39
N ALA A 264 -32.39 36.23 13.67
CA ALA A 264 -32.52 35.84 12.27
C ALA A 264 -33.52 34.69 12.08
N LEU A 265 -33.46 33.66 12.94
CA LEU A 265 -34.39 32.52 12.93
C LEU A 265 -35.84 32.97 13.13
N LYS A 266 -36.10 33.83 14.12
CA LYS A 266 -37.45 34.37 14.37
C LYS A 266 -38.01 35.15 13.17
N GLU A 267 -37.19 35.96 12.52
CA GLU A 267 -37.61 36.72 11.33
C GLU A 267 -37.84 35.83 10.11
N LEU A 268 -37.04 34.77 9.97
CA LEU A 268 -37.18 33.79 8.89
C LEU A 268 -38.42 32.92 9.06
N GLN A 269 -38.71 32.44 10.28
CA GLN A 269 -39.92 31.66 10.61
C GLN A 269 -41.23 32.40 10.35
N LYS A 270 -41.22 33.75 10.32
CA LYS A 270 -42.39 34.56 9.93
C LYS A 270 -42.68 34.51 8.43
N LYS A 271 -41.68 34.24 7.61
CA LYS A 271 -41.73 34.36 6.14
C LYS A 271 -41.70 33.00 5.44
N ILE A 272 -41.03 32.02 6.04
CA ILE A 272 -40.84 30.69 5.50
C ILE A 272 -41.21 29.70 6.60
N LYS A 273 -42.24 28.88 6.33
CA LYS A 273 -42.74 27.89 7.29
C LYS A 273 -41.78 26.70 7.38
N GLY A 274 -41.75 26.04 8.54
CA GLY A 274 -41.03 24.78 8.72
C GLY A 274 -39.53 24.87 9.03
N ILE A 275 -38.95 26.08 9.07
CA ILE A 275 -37.54 26.26 9.46
C ILE A 275 -37.39 25.96 10.96
N LYS A 276 -36.53 24.99 11.30
CA LYS A 276 -36.25 24.56 12.67
C LYS A 276 -35.05 25.26 13.27
N THR A 277 -33.91 25.25 12.58
CA THR A 277 -32.64 25.79 13.09
C THR A 277 -31.79 26.41 11.98
N ILE A 278 -30.88 27.31 12.36
CA ILE A 278 -29.91 27.98 11.47
C ILE A 278 -28.56 28.01 12.20
N ASP A 279 -27.49 27.71 11.47
CA ASP A 279 -26.10 27.79 11.93
C ASP A 279 -25.27 28.55 10.88
N PHE A 280 -24.80 29.75 11.24
CA PHE A 280 -24.05 30.63 10.34
C PHE A 280 -22.59 30.22 10.14
N ASP A 281 -22.02 29.49 11.10
CA ASP A 281 -20.63 29.01 11.06
C ASP A 281 -20.51 27.77 10.17
N ARG A 282 -21.50 26.87 10.23
CA ARG A 282 -21.60 25.68 9.37
C ARG A 282 -22.34 25.95 8.06
N ALA A 283 -22.93 27.13 7.91
CA ALA A 283 -23.76 27.50 6.77
C ALA A 283 -24.87 26.47 6.49
N SER A 284 -25.56 26.04 7.55
CA SER A 284 -26.60 25.01 7.50
C SER A 284 -27.94 25.52 8.04
N VAL A 285 -29.04 25.00 7.47
CA VAL A 285 -30.42 25.26 7.90
C VAL A 285 -31.15 23.93 7.97
N GLU A 286 -31.85 23.67 9.06
CA GLU A 286 -32.80 22.56 9.14
C GLU A 286 -34.18 23.07 8.76
N TRP A 287 -34.73 22.53 7.68
CA TRP A 287 -36.03 22.92 7.14
C TRP A 287 -36.86 21.67 6.87
N GLU A 288 -38.07 21.64 7.42
CA GLU A 288 -39.08 20.62 7.16
C GLU A 288 -40.21 21.27 6.36
N ALA A 289 -40.32 20.96 5.07
CA ALA A 289 -41.43 21.45 4.26
C ALA A 289 -42.73 20.72 4.63
N GLU A 290 -43.86 21.43 4.53
CA GLU A 290 -45.22 20.89 4.64
C GLU A 290 -45.66 20.18 3.36
#